data_AF-A0A8S9W4A5-F1
#
_entry.id   AF-A0A8S9W4A5-F1
#
_cell.length_a   1.000
_cell.length_b   1.000
_cell.length_c   1.000
_cell.angle_alpha   90.00
_cell.angle_beta   90.00
_cell.angle_gamma   90.00
#
_symmetry.space_group_name_H-M   'P 1'
#
loop_
_entity.id
_entity.type
_entity.pdbx_description
1 polymer ?
#
loop_
_entity_poly.entity_id
_entity_poly.type
_entity_poly.pdbx_seq_one_letter_code
_entity_poly.pdbx_strand_id
1 'polypeptide(L)'
;MLEEERISEILNTIQNIKESKLPVTTYFEQNSVPFTRKQYYRYCRILKKSSEDGLYDKRVHTVAAADLADLTRALADLLAGWCS
;
A
#
# COMPACT_ATOMS: atom_id res chain seq x y z
N MET A 1 -6.51 11.13 0.32
CA MET A 1 -6.32 9.75 -0.14
C MET A 1 -5.28 9.13 0.76
N LEU A 2 -5.70 8.25 1.65
CA LEU A 2 -4.78 7.46 2.47
C LEU A 2 -4.06 6.45 1.58
N GLU A 3 -2.83 6.08 1.94
CA GLU A 3 -2.03 5.17 1.12
C GLU A 3 -2.68 3.79 0.96
N GLU A 4 -3.35 3.31 2.01
CA GLU A 4 -4.12 2.07 2.00
C GLU A 4 -5.30 2.11 1.04
N GLU A 5 -6.02 3.23 0.95
CA GLU A 5 -7.13 3.41 0.00
C GLU A 5 -6.61 3.31 -1.44
N ARG A 6 -5.49 3.98 -1.72
CA ARG A 6 -4.84 3.93 -3.05
C ARG A 6 -4.41 2.51 -3.41
N ILE A 7 -3.83 1.76 -2.47
CA ILE A 7 -3.37 0.39 -2.72
C ILE A 7 -4.57 -0.54 -2.93
N SER A 8 -5.61 -0.40 -2.10
CA SER A 8 -6.86 -1.15 -2.25
C SER A 8 -7.50 -0.91 -3.60
N GLU A 9 -7.53 0.34 -4.06
CA GLU A 9 -8.06 0.70 -5.38
C GLU A 9 -7.23 0.10 -6.54
N ILE A 10 -5.90 0.07 -6.39
CA ILE A 10 -5.01 -0.60 -7.35
C ILE A 10 -5.29 -2.10 -7.41
N LEU A 11 -5.37 -2.77 -6.25
CA LEU A 11 -5.59 -4.21 -6.18
C LEU A 11 -6.95 -4.61 -6.75
N ASN A 12 -8.01 -3.91 -6.35
CA ASN A 12 -9.36 -4.11 -6.86
C ASN A 12 -9.42 -3.92 -8.37
N THR A 13 -8.78 -2.87 -8.89
CA THR A 13 -8.80 -2.62 -10.33
C THR A 13 -8.02 -3.69 -11.11
N ILE A 14 -6.88 -4.16 -10.60
CA ILE A 14 -6.14 -5.28 -11.20
C ILE A 14 -6.98 -6.55 -11.21
N GLN A 15 -7.72 -6.82 -10.13
CA GLN A 15 -8.60 -7.98 -10.05
C GLN A 15 -9.74 -7.88 -11.07
N ASN A 16 -10.41 -6.73 -11.16
CA ASN A 16 -11.47 -6.48 -12.15
C ASN A 16 -10.98 -6.68 -13.59
N ILE A 17 -9.77 -6.22 -13.91
CA ILE A 17 -9.16 -6.45 -15.23
C ILE A 17 -9.01 -7.95 -15.50
N LYS A 18 -8.49 -8.72 -14.54
CA LYS A 18 -8.30 -10.18 -14.68
C LYS A 18 -9.62 -10.92 -14.83
N GLU A 19 -10.62 -10.56 -14.04
CA GLU A 19 -11.95 -11.20 -14.05
C GLU A 19 -12.76 -10.87 -15.30
N SER A 20 -12.56 -9.69 -15.88
CA SER A 20 -13.26 -9.27 -17.11
C SER A 20 -12.97 -10.19 -18.31
N LYS A 21 -11.83 -10.90 -18.30
CA LYS A 21 -11.31 -11.71 -19.42
C LYS A 21 -11.13 -10.91 -20.72
N LEU A 22 -11.24 -9.59 -20.67
CA LEU A 22 -10.98 -8.72 -21.81
C LEU A 22 -9.46 -8.57 -22.03
N PRO A 23 -9.02 -8.32 -23.27
CA PRO A 23 -7.67 -7.83 -23.49
C PRO A 23 -7.43 -6.54 -22.68
N VAL A 24 -6.26 -6.43 -22.04
CA VAL A 24 -5.92 -5.27 -21.19
C VAL A 24 -6.09 -3.95 -21.94
N THR A 25 -5.77 -3.90 -23.24
CA THR A 25 -5.96 -2.71 -24.06
C THR A 25 -7.45 -2.32 -24.15
N THR A 26 -8.30 -3.28 -24.47
CA THR A 26 -9.75 -3.12 -24.58
C THR A 26 -10.37 -2.70 -23.26
N TYR A 27 -9.93 -3.30 -22.15
CA TYR A 27 -10.43 -2.92 -20.82
C TYR A 27 -10.17 -1.43 -20.53
N PHE A 28 -8.96 -0.94 -20.82
CA PHE A 28 -8.57 0.45 -20.62
C PHE A 28 -9.23 1.43 -21.58
N GLU A 29 -9.68 0.97 -22.75
CA GLU A 29 -10.46 1.78 -23.70
C GLU A 29 -11.92 1.91 -23.28
N GLN A 30 -12.46 0.89 -22.61
CA GLN A 30 -13.88 0.82 -22.23
C GLN A 30 -14.15 1.31 -20.81
N ASN A 31 -13.17 1.27 -19.91
CA ASN A 31 -13.35 1.57 -18.48
C ASN A 31 -12.44 2.71 -18.03
N SER A 32 -12.94 3.48 -17.06
CA SER A 32 -12.10 4.44 -16.34
C SER A 32 -11.19 3.69 -15.38
N VAL A 33 -9.87 3.88 -15.52
CA VAL A 33 -8.85 3.21 -14.70
C VAL A 33 -8.02 4.28 -13.99
N PRO A 34 -7.79 4.19 -12.66
CA PRO A 34 -7.10 5.22 -11.88
C PRO A 34 -5.57 5.27 -12.12
N PHE A 35 -5.06 4.46 -13.06
CA PHE A 35 -3.67 4.40 -13.45
C PHE A 35 -3.52 4.03 -14.92
N THR A 36 -2.33 4.20 -15.46
CA THR A 36 -2.00 3.89 -16.86
C THR A 36 -1.72 2.40 -17.10
N ARG A 37 -1.84 1.94 -18.36
CA ARG A 37 -1.43 0.57 -18.74
C ARG A 37 0.02 0.24 -18.39
N LYS A 38 0.93 1.22 -18.46
CA LYS A 38 2.33 1.04 -18.05
C LYS A 38 2.44 0.74 -16.55
N GLN A 39 1.67 1.45 -15.73
CA GLN A 39 1.58 1.22 -14.28
C GLN A 39 0.97 -0.15 -13.97
N TYR A 40 -0.08 -0.58 -14.69
CA TYR A 40 -0.64 -1.92 -14.57
C TYR A 40 0.43 -3.02 -14.67
N TYR A 41 1.21 -3.04 -15.77
CA TYR A 41 2.26 -4.05 -15.94
C TYR A 41 3.39 -3.93 -14.92
N ARG A 42 3.61 -2.74 -14.37
CA ARG A 42 4.56 -2.55 -13.27
C ARG A 42 4.02 -3.16 -11.98
N TYR A 43 2.76 -2.90 -11.63
CA TYR A 43 2.11 -3.45 -10.45
C TYR A 43 2.02 -4.98 -10.53
N CYS A 44 1.65 -5.55 -11.68
CA CYS A 44 1.67 -7.01 -11.85
C CYS A 44 3.06 -7.60 -11.63
N ARG A 45 4.13 -6.93 -12.09
CA ARG A 45 5.51 -7.36 -11.85
C ARG A 45 5.90 -7.28 -10.38
N ILE A 46 5.48 -6.23 -9.68
CA ILE A 46 5.71 -6.05 -8.25
C ILE A 46 4.99 -7.13 -7.46
N LEU A 47 3.69 -7.33 -7.71
CA LEU A 47 2.88 -8.35 -7.03
C LEU A 47 3.44 -9.76 -7.23
N LYS A 48 4.03 -10.05 -8.41
CA LYS A 48 4.70 -11.33 -8.67
C LYS A 48 6.00 -11.50 -7.89
N LYS A 49 6.70 -10.42 -7.56
CA LYS A 49 8.03 -10.45 -6.93
C LYS A 49 8.00 -10.35 -5.41
N SER A 50 7.09 -9.55 -4.86
CA SER A 50 7.14 -9.11 -3.46
C SER A 50 5.77 -9.01 -2.81
N SER A 51 4.74 -9.64 -3.38
CA SER A 51 3.35 -9.52 -2.90
C SER A 51 2.90 -8.05 -2.79
N GLU A 52 1.83 -7.79 -2.04
CA GLU A 52 1.21 -6.47 -1.89
C GLU A 52 2.13 -5.45 -1.20
N ASP A 53 3.01 -5.90 -0.30
CA ASP A 53 4.02 -5.08 0.39
C ASP A 53 4.92 -4.28 -0.56
N GLY A 54 5.09 -4.76 -1.80
CA GLY A 54 5.86 -4.05 -2.82
C GLY A 54 5.18 -2.80 -3.38
N LEU A 55 3.89 -2.59 -3.11
CA LEU A 55 3.10 -1.43 -3.55
C LEU A 55 3.10 -0.28 -2.54
N TYR A 56 3.49 -0.54 -1.28
CA TYR A 56 3.60 0.48 -0.24
C TYR A 56 4.84 1.35 -0.43
N ASP A 57 4.70 2.66 -0.23
CA ASP A 57 5.85 3.55 -0.17
C ASP A 57 6.61 3.31 1.14
N LYS A 58 7.80 2.73 1.02
CA LYS A 58 8.67 2.41 2.15
C LYS A 58 9.15 3.65 2.92
N ARG A 59 8.96 4.85 2.37
CA ARG A 59 9.29 6.12 3.06
C ARG A 59 8.28 6.47 4.15
N VAL A 60 7.04 6.00 4.05
CA VAL A 60 6.01 6.26 5.08
C VAL A 60 6.23 5.37 6.30
N HIS A 61 6.72 4.14 6.08
CA HIS A 61 6.93 3.18 7.17
C HIS A 61 8.09 3.50 8.13
N THR A 62 8.97 4.44 7.78
CA THR A 62 10.10 4.80 8.64
C THR A 62 9.72 5.79 9.74
N VAL A 63 8.61 6.52 9.60
CA VAL A 63 8.18 7.52 10.59
C VAL A 63 7.48 6.86 11.79
N ALA A 64 6.65 5.83 11.55
CA ALA A 64 5.91 5.15 12.62
C ALA A 64 6.79 4.36 13.61
N ALA A 65 7.94 3.85 13.17
CA ALA A 65 8.84 3.08 14.04
C ALA A 65 9.58 3.96 15.04
N ALA A 66 9.90 5.22 14.66
CA ALA A 66 10.51 6.18 15.57
C ALA A 66 9.50 6.62 16.65
N ASP A 67 8.26 6.90 16.26
CA ASP A 67 7.21 7.32 17.19
C ASP A 67 6.86 6.23 18.22
N LEU A 68 6.89 4.95 17.83
CA LEU A 68 6.60 3.85 18.76
C LEU A 68 7.71 3.68 19.82
N ALA A 69 8.96 3.93 19.45
CA ALA A 69 10.12 3.88 20.35
C ALA A 69 10.09 5.03 21.36
N ASP A 70 9.72 6.23 20.91
CA ASP A 70 9.56 7.40 21.78
C ASP A 70 8.36 7.24 22.72
N LEU A 71 7.24 6.69 22.24
CA LEU A 71 6.07 6.37 23.07
C LEU A 71 6.38 5.31 24.14
N THR A 72 7.12 4.25 23.78
CA THR A 72 7.52 3.22 24.75
C THR A 72 8.50 3.77 25.79
N ARG A 73 9.39 4.68 25.40
CA ARG A 73 10.29 5.35 26.34
C ARG A 73 9.54 6.29 27.29
N ALA A 74 8.61 7.08 26.78
CA ALA A 74 7.75 7.94 27.59
C ALA A 74 6.89 7.14 28.60
N LEU A 75 6.36 5.99 28.20
CA LEU A 75 5.62 5.08 29.09
C LEU A 75 6.50 4.50 30.19
N ALA A 76 7.74 4.11 29.87
CA ALA A 76 8.69 3.59 30.86
C ALA A 76 9.06 4.63 31.93
N ASP A 77 9.31 5.87 31.52
CA ASP A 77 9.61 6.98 32.44
C ASP A 77 8.43 7.29 33.37
N LEU A 78 7.20 7.21 32.84
CA LEU A 78 5.97 7.46 33.61
C LEU A 78 5.70 6.35 34.64
N LEU A 79 5.97 5.10 34.30
CA LEU A 79 5.89 3.97 35.22
C LEU A 79 6.98 4.01 36.30
N ALA A 80 8.20 4.43 35.94
CA ALA A 80 9.30 4.59 36.89
C ALA A 80 8.99 5.66 37.96
N GLY A 81 8.29 6.73 37.57
CA GLY A 81 7.84 7.79 38.49
C GLY A 81 6.75 7.37 39.48
N TRP A 82 6.02 6.27 39.23
CA TRP A 82 4.97 5.75 40.12
C TRP A 82 5.47 4.68 41.10
N CYS A 83 6.69 4.18 40.91
CA CYS A 83 7.32 3.22 41.83
C CYS A 83 8.24 3.89 42.87
N SER A 84 8.24 5.23 42.98
CA SER A 84 8.96 6.00 44.00
C SER A 84 8.05 6.52 45.09
#